data_AF-A0A4Q3SJ27-F1
#
_entry.id   AF-A0A4Q3SJ27-F1
#
_cell.length_a   1.000
_cell.length_b   1.000
_cell.length_c   1.000
_cell.angle_alpha   90.00
_cell.angle_beta   90.00
_cell.angle_gamma   90.00
#
_symmetry.space_group_name_H-M   'P 1'
#
loop_
_entity.id
_entity.type
_entity.pdbx_description
1 polymer ?
#
loop_
_entity_poly.entity_id
_entity_poly.type
_entity_poly.pdbx_seq_one_letter_code
_entity_poly.pdbx_strand_id
1 'polypeptide(L)'
;YMGDYLQNRTLVRDDILKLVQQIPSSSLKNYIFKNKGSLQFENIGSAWGFDSTANSNGAVYADLDNDGDLDLVVNNINKPAFIYENTTAGKKASNYLNIQLVSNTNNTQSLGTKVTIYVKGQLQFLEQMPNRGYQSVVSSVLHFGLAEHTAIDSLRVIWPGGKTQLLKEVKANQLLKLQQSDAKEQYRASKISPSVFKEIPSGMSPAIVSNEINDFKRQPLMVNPLSYPGPVLVKGDVNGDGLADLFIGNAPGAASEIYVQQKGGKFVKSPQVAFEADKNSQDADAVFFDANGDGYVDLYVSSGGYHNFTPGDKNLQDRLYLNNGSGQFTKATDALPEMNSSKGCVAVSDINGDGFPDLFVGGRVIPGRYPETPESYILINDGKGKFKNNTAAISSSLQKAGLVTDAIFLDLNNDKKNDLVICGEWMPVSVFINNNGKLENKTSEYFDADYSGWWNRLDTADLNGDGTPELIAGNFGENSQIRASEKMPAEMYYKDFDDNGAVDPILCCYIQGKSYPYVTRDELLDQISTMRTKYPDYKSYSNTSLTDIFTGEQLKDAGHLVAKEFSTGYFTRQGNGKFSFKKLPAEAQLSPVFAVQAGDFN
;
A
#
# COMPACT_ATOMS: atom_id res chain seq x y z
N TYR A 1 29.76 -13.26 6.68
CA TYR A 1 30.71 -13.93 7.60
C TYR A 1 30.37 -15.41 7.84
N MET A 2 29.12 -15.81 8.11
CA MET A 2 28.76 -17.25 8.24
C MET A 2 28.74 -18.03 6.92
N GLY A 3 28.44 -17.41 5.77
CA GLY A 3 28.37 -18.11 4.47
C GLY A 3 29.71 -18.74 4.06
N ASP A 4 30.74 -17.91 3.84
CA ASP A 4 32.01 -18.38 3.28
C ASP A 4 32.92 -19.07 4.31
N TYR A 5 32.85 -18.69 5.59
CA TYR A 5 33.72 -19.25 6.64
C TYR A 5 33.30 -20.68 7.06
N LEU A 6 32.01 -21.01 6.93
CA LEU A 6 31.44 -22.28 7.40
C LEU A 6 31.27 -23.34 6.32
N GLN A 7 31.10 -22.97 5.05
CA GLN A 7 30.76 -23.92 3.99
C GLN A 7 31.81 -25.01 3.76
N ASN A 8 33.08 -24.76 4.10
CA ASN A 8 34.21 -25.66 3.77
C ASN A 8 35.09 -26.04 4.96
N ARG A 9 34.65 -25.86 6.22
CA ARG A 9 35.45 -26.18 7.42
C ARG A 9 34.68 -26.97 8.46
N THR A 10 35.32 -28.03 8.99
CA THR A 10 34.89 -28.69 10.23
C THR A 10 35.22 -27.78 11.40
N LEU A 11 34.20 -27.15 11.99
CA LEU A 11 34.36 -26.28 13.14
C LEU A 11 34.85 -27.06 14.38
N VAL A 12 35.96 -26.63 14.98
CA VAL A 12 36.32 -27.04 16.34
C VAL A 12 35.86 -26.00 17.35
N ARG A 13 35.77 -26.39 18.64
CA ARG A 13 35.30 -25.52 19.73
C ARG A 13 36.02 -24.16 19.77
N ASP A 14 37.31 -24.14 19.50
CA ASP A 14 38.11 -22.91 19.49
C ASP A 14 37.73 -21.96 18.35
N ASP A 15 37.32 -22.48 17.19
CA ASP A 15 36.82 -21.64 16.09
C ASP A 15 35.50 -20.98 16.47
N ILE A 16 34.61 -21.74 17.13
CA ILE A 16 33.33 -21.21 17.64
C ILE A 16 33.60 -20.13 18.71
N LEU A 17 34.53 -20.36 19.63
CA LEU A 17 34.88 -19.37 20.66
C LEU A 17 35.46 -18.09 20.06
N LYS A 18 36.33 -18.20 19.05
CA LYS A 18 36.85 -17.04 18.32
C LYS A 18 35.73 -16.27 17.60
N LEU A 19 34.80 -16.99 16.97
CA LEU A 19 33.62 -16.37 16.35
C LEU A 19 32.76 -15.64 17.40
N VAL A 20 32.48 -16.27 18.54
CA VAL A 20 31.72 -15.65 19.65
C VAL A 20 32.43 -14.40 20.19
N GLN A 21 33.75 -14.42 20.32
CA GLN A 21 34.53 -13.25 20.75
C GLN A 21 34.50 -12.10 19.74
N GLN A 22 34.29 -12.39 18.45
CA GLN A 22 34.17 -11.40 17.39
C GLN A 22 32.74 -10.85 17.24
N ILE A 23 31.74 -11.50 17.83
CA ILE A 23 30.36 -11.00 17.85
C ILE A 23 30.31 -9.86 18.89
N PRO A 24 30.15 -8.60 18.45
CA PRO A 24 30.06 -7.49 19.39
C PRO A 24 28.77 -7.63 20.22
N SER A 25 28.89 -7.54 21.54
CA SER A 25 27.71 -7.38 22.39
C SER A 25 27.26 -5.91 22.31
N SER A 26 26.18 -5.64 21.60
CA SER A 26 25.43 -4.39 21.75
C SER A 26 24.57 -4.47 23.01
N SER A 27 24.44 -3.37 23.74
CA SER A 27 23.47 -3.22 24.83
C SER A 27 22.33 -2.38 24.27
N LEU A 28 21.16 -2.99 24.08
CA LEU A 28 20.02 -2.32 23.45
C LEU A 28 19.08 -1.73 24.49
N LYS A 29 18.31 -0.73 24.07
CA LYS A 29 17.21 -0.19 24.87
C LYS A 29 15.94 -0.99 24.60
N ASN A 30 15.19 -1.30 25.65
CA ASN A 30 13.87 -1.92 25.51
C ASN A 30 12.82 -0.90 25.06
N TYR A 31 11.86 -1.35 24.28
CA TYR A 31 10.74 -0.53 23.82
C TYR A 31 9.45 -0.97 24.51
N ILE A 32 8.66 0.01 24.92
CA ILE A 32 7.27 -0.19 25.36
C ILE A 32 6.39 0.75 24.53
N PHE A 33 5.22 0.25 24.15
CA PHE A 33 4.31 0.94 23.26
C PHE A 33 2.96 1.15 23.94
N LYS A 34 2.46 2.39 23.89
CA LYS A 34 1.11 2.74 24.33
C LYS A 34 0.14 2.50 23.18
N ASN A 35 -0.86 1.66 23.39
CA ASN A 35 -1.97 1.52 22.45
C ASN A 35 -2.79 2.83 22.46
N LYS A 36 -2.94 3.46 21.29
CA LYS A 36 -3.69 4.71 21.10
C LYS A 36 -5.12 4.47 20.62
N GLY A 37 -5.51 3.21 20.41
CA GLY A 37 -6.71 2.83 19.67
C GLY A 37 -6.47 2.86 18.16
N SER A 38 -7.47 2.42 17.39
CA SER A 38 -7.46 2.47 15.92
C SER A 38 -6.21 1.88 15.27
N LEU A 39 -5.70 0.78 15.84
CA LEU A 39 -4.49 0.07 15.39
C LEU A 39 -3.18 0.90 15.49
N GLN A 40 -3.18 1.99 16.25
CA GLN A 40 -2.02 2.87 16.42
C GLN A 40 -1.30 2.63 17.74
N PHE A 41 0.03 2.64 17.69
CA PHE A 41 0.91 2.41 18.83
C PHE A 41 2.00 3.48 18.90
N GLU A 42 2.19 4.05 20.08
CA GLU A 42 3.18 5.10 20.32
C GLU A 42 4.33 4.55 21.16
N ASN A 43 5.57 4.65 20.69
CA ASN A 43 6.74 4.33 21.51
C ASN A 43 6.92 5.39 22.60
N ILE A 44 6.79 4.95 23.84
CA ILE A 44 6.78 5.78 25.04
C ILE A 44 7.88 5.35 26.03
N GLY A 45 8.87 4.58 25.55
CA GLY A 45 9.93 4.01 26.37
C GLY A 45 10.60 5.01 27.31
N SER A 46 11.16 6.09 26.77
CA SER A 46 11.82 7.11 27.62
C SER A 46 10.83 7.78 28.57
N ALA A 47 9.61 8.08 28.10
CA ALA A 47 8.60 8.76 28.91
C ALA A 47 8.13 7.93 30.11
N TRP A 48 8.20 6.59 30.02
CA TRP A 48 7.88 5.65 31.10
C TRP A 48 9.14 5.09 31.80
N GLY A 49 10.32 5.67 31.56
CA GLY A 49 11.56 5.33 32.27
C GLY A 49 12.31 4.09 31.77
N PHE A 50 12.01 3.59 30.57
CA PHE A 50 12.68 2.43 29.95
C PHE A 50 14.01 2.79 29.26
N ASP A 51 14.79 3.71 29.82
CA ASP A 51 16.06 4.18 29.22
C ASP A 51 17.26 3.25 29.48
N SER A 52 17.11 2.31 30.41
CA SER A 52 18.16 1.35 30.75
C SER A 52 18.46 0.42 29.58
N THR A 53 19.76 0.26 29.27
CA THR A 53 20.19 -0.65 28.20
C THR A 53 20.61 -2.01 28.76
N ALA A 54 20.10 -3.08 28.16
CA ALA A 54 20.48 -4.45 28.44
C ALA A 54 20.10 -5.38 27.28
N ASN A 55 20.68 -6.58 27.30
CA ASN A 55 20.22 -7.67 26.46
C ASN A 55 19.16 -8.45 27.24
N SER A 56 17.91 -8.00 27.12
CA SER A 56 16.77 -8.61 27.79
C SER A 56 16.24 -9.80 27.00
N ASN A 57 15.87 -10.88 27.68
CA ASN A 57 15.44 -12.14 27.05
C ASN A 57 14.05 -12.63 27.48
N GLY A 58 13.34 -11.86 28.30
CA GLY A 58 12.03 -12.21 28.83
C GLY A 58 11.49 -11.11 29.73
N ALA A 59 10.16 -11.07 29.85
CA ALA A 59 9.46 -10.15 30.73
C ALA A 59 8.18 -10.81 31.27
N VAL A 60 7.85 -10.52 32.52
CA VAL A 60 6.58 -10.88 33.14
C VAL A 60 5.98 -9.65 33.79
N TYR A 61 4.65 -9.55 33.71
CA TYR A 61 3.89 -8.56 34.43
C TYR A 61 3.16 -9.21 35.61
N ALA A 62 3.24 -8.59 36.77
CA ALA A 62 2.63 -9.06 38.01
C ALA A 62 2.42 -7.87 38.95
N ASP A 63 1.37 -7.92 39.74
CA ASP A 63 1.11 -6.98 40.83
C ASP A 63 1.98 -7.41 42.04
N LEU A 64 3.17 -6.83 42.21
CA LEU A 64 4.16 -7.31 43.19
C LEU A 64 3.83 -6.84 44.61
N ASP A 65 3.17 -5.70 44.74
CA ASP A 65 2.82 -5.08 46.02
C ASP A 65 1.33 -5.19 46.38
N ASN A 66 0.51 -5.76 45.48
CA ASN A 66 -0.93 -5.97 45.62
C ASN A 66 -1.75 -4.67 45.63
N ASP A 67 -1.28 -3.63 44.93
CA ASP A 67 -1.99 -2.35 44.80
C ASP A 67 -2.99 -2.30 43.64
N GLY A 68 -2.99 -3.35 42.79
CA GLY A 68 -3.93 -3.55 41.70
C GLY A 68 -3.46 -3.09 40.34
N ASP A 69 -2.30 -2.46 40.24
CA ASP A 69 -1.64 -2.23 38.97
C ASP A 69 -0.53 -3.26 38.72
N LEU A 70 -0.13 -3.46 37.44
CA LEU A 70 0.84 -4.49 37.10
C LEU A 70 2.24 -3.88 36.97
N ASP A 71 3.17 -4.37 37.79
CA ASP A 71 4.60 -4.14 37.65
C ASP A 71 5.18 -4.98 36.52
N LEU A 72 6.40 -4.64 36.10
CA LEU A 72 7.13 -5.37 35.08
C LEU A 72 8.49 -5.84 35.60
N VAL A 73 8.73 -7.14 35.52
CA VAL A 73 10.05 -7.75 35.78
C VAL A 73 10.65 -8.21 34.45
N VAL A 74 11.85 -7.72 34.14
CA VAL A 74 12.58 -8.01 32.90
C VAL A 74 13.90 -8.67 33.24
N ASN A 75 14.14 -9.90 32.74
CA ASN A 75 15.42 -10.58 32.93
C ASN A 75 16.43 -10.14 31.86
N ASN A 76 17.70 -10.13 32.26
CA ASN A 76 18.79 -9.63 31.45
C ASN A 76 19.94 -10.64 31.40
N ILE A 77 20.59 -10.76 30.25
CA ILE A 77 21.81 -11.56 30.10
C ILE A 77 22.96 -10.83 30.79
N ASN A 78 23.66 -11.52 31.69
CA ASN A 78 24.84 -11.01 32.41
C ASN A 78 24.62 -9.70 33.19
N LYS A 79 23.38 -9.39 33.56
CA LYS A 79 23.00 -8.26 34.42
C LYS A 79 21.89 -8.67 35.39
N PRO A 80 21.74 -7.98 36.53
CA PRO A 80 20.55 -8.13 37.37
C PRO A 80 19.25 -7.91 36.57
N ALA A 81 18.17 -8.54 37.02
CA ALA A 81 16.84 -8.27 36.48
C ALA A 81 16.45 -6.81 36.75
N PHE A 82 15.69 -6.22 35.83
CA PHE A 82 15.04 -4.93 36.05
C PHE A 82 13.67 -5.17 36.66
N ILE A 83 13.31 -4.34 37.65
CA ILE A 83 11.99 -4.29 38.25
C ILE A 83 11.47 -2.87 38.02
N TYR A 84 10.40 -2.74 37.27
CA TYR A 84 9.72 -1.48 37.01
C TYR A 84 8.41 -1.48 37.79
N GLU A 85 8.36 -0.64 38.82
CA GLU A 85 7.15 -0.36 39.59
C GLU A 85 6.20 0.47 38.71
N ASN A 86 4.97 -0.01 38.56
CA ASN A 86 3.93 0.82 38.00
C ASN A 86 3.34 1.68 39.11
N THR A 87 3.25 2.99 38.88
CA THR A 87 2.88 3.96 39.93
C THR A 87 1.48 4.51 39.70
N THR A 88 0.63 3.76 39.00
CA THR A 88 -0.71 4.21 38.63
C THR A 88 -1.73 4.03 39.74
N ALA A 89 -1.52 3.08 40.65
CA ALA A 89 -2.38 2.86 41.80
C ALA A 89 -2.60 4.15 42.62
N GLY A 90 -3.82 4.30 43.14
CA GLY A 90 -4.24 5.51 43.87
C GLY A 90 -4.40 6.79 43.03
N LYS A 91 -4.00 6.82 41.76
CA LYS A 91 -4.33 7.91 40.83
C LYS A 91 -5.80 7.79 40.38
N LYS A 92 -6.39 8.88 39.87
CA LYS A 92 -7.82 8.98 39.52
C LYS A 92 -8.33 7.92 38.52
N ALA A 93 -7.43 7.22 37.82
CA ALA A 93 -7.75 6.27 36.77
C ALA A 93 -6.95 4.95 36.93
N SER A 94 -7.19 4.22 38.01
CA SER A 94 -6.44 2.99 38.37
C SER A 94 -7.33 1.79 38.68
N ASN A 95 -8.63 1.85 38.38
CA ASN A 95 -9.51 0.72 38.63
C ASN A 95 -9.15 -0.45 37.72
N TYR A 96 -9.37 -1.68 38.19
CA TYR A 96 -9.06 -2.91 37.46
C TYR A 96 -10.13 -3.99 37.65
N LEU A 97 -10.03 -5.07 36.88
CA LEU A 97 -10.76 -6.32 37.15
C LEU A 97 -9.84 -7.51 36.85
N ASN A 98 -9.60 -8.32 37.88
CA ASN A 98 -8.85 -9.57 37.75
C ASN A 98 -9.83 -10.73 37.61
N ILE A 99 -9.56 -11.66 36.69
CA ILE A 99 -10.41 -12.83 36.42
C ILE A 99 -9.58 -14.09 36.48
N GLN A 100 -9.96 -15.01 37.37
CA GLN A 100 -9.39 -16.34 37.46
C GLN A 100 -10.40 -17.37 36.95
N LEU A 101 -10.00 -18.11 35.93
CA LEU A 101 -10.82 -19.11 35.25
C LEU A 101 -10.48 -20.51 35.78
N VAL A 102 -11.49 -21.24 36.23
CA VAL A 102 -11.32 -22.56 36.83
C VAL A 102 -12.26 -23.56 36.17
N SER A 103 -11.77 -24.79 36.00
CA SER A 103 -12.52 -25.90 35.42
C SER A 103 -12.24 -27.20 36.17
N ASN A 104 -13.25 -28.06 36.24
CA ASN A 104 -13.14 -29.41 36.80
C ASN A 104 -12.73 -30.46 35.73
N THR A 105 -12.32 -30.02 34.54
CA THR A 105 -11.80 -30.88 33.47
C THR A 105 -10.27 -30.99 33.55
N ASN A 106 -9.67 -31.79 32.67
CA ASN A 106 -8.20 -31.84 32.53
C ASN A 106 -7.59 -30.47 32.15
N ASN A 107 -8.38 -29.56 31.58
CA ASN A 107 -8.00 -28.17 31.36
C ASN A 107 -8.36 -27.33 32.59
N THR A 108 -7.62 -27.51 33.69
CA THR A 108 -7.97 -26.92 35.00
C THR A 108 -7.90 -25.39 35.02
N GLN A 109 -7.00 -24.80 34.21
CA GLN A 109 -6.84 -23.35 34.03
C GLN A 109 -7.69 -22.78 32.88
N SER A 110 -8.48 -23.63 32.22
CA SER A 110 -9.38 -23.25 31.13
C SER A 110 -8.67 -22.51 29.98
N LEU A 111 -7.52 -23.01 29.56
CA LEU A 111 -6.76 -22.53 28.40
C LEU A 111 -7.65 -22.46 27.15
N GLY A 112 -7.52 -21.38 26.36
CA GLY A 112 -8.35 -21.09 25.19
C GLY A 112 -9.71 -20.43 25.51
N THR A 113 -10.00 -20.15 26.78
CA THR A 113 -11.19 -19.36 27.14
C THR A 113 -11.05 -17.93 26.67
N LYS A 114 -12.08 -17.40 26.01
CA LYS A 114 -12.13 -16.02 25.54
C LYS A 114 -12.99 -15.19 26.47
N VAL A 115 -12.44 -14.07 26.94
CA VAL A 115 -13.11 -13.15 27.87
C VAL A 115 -13.21 -11.78 27.22
N THR A 116 -14.43 -11.24 27.18
CA THR A 116 -14.70 -9.91 26.67
C THR A 116 -15.43 -9.10 27.73
N ILE A 117 -14.93 -7.89 28.02
CA ILE A 117 -15.61 -6.93 28.89
C ILE A 117 -16.09 -5.73 28.07
N TYR A 118 -17.20 -5.15 28.50
CA TYR A 118 -17.81 -3.97 27.88
C TYR A 118 -17.96 -2.88 28.94
N VAL A 119 -17.44 -1.68 28.64
CA VAL A 119 -17.44 -0.53 29.54
C VAL A 119 -17.68 0.75 28.75
N LYS A 120 -18.84 1.38 28.91
CA LYS A 120 -19.17 2.69 28.28
C LYS A 120 -18.88 2.75 26.77
N GLY A 121 -19.24 1.69 26.05
CA GLY A 121 -19.02 1.59 24.60
C GLY A 121 -17.62 1.12 24.20
N GLN A 122 -16.70 0.95 25.15
CA GLN A 122 -15.40 0.31 24.93
C GLN A 122 -15.50 -1.19 25.11
N LEU A 123 -14.70 -1.92 24.32
CA LEU A 123 -14.56 -3.37 24.38
C LEU A 123 -13.10 -3.69 24.68
N GLN A 124 -12.86 -4.56 25.67
CA GLN A 124 -11.57 -5.19 25.87
C GLN A 124 -11.71 -6.70 25.75
N PHE A 125 -10.74 -7.34 25.10
CA PHE A 125 -10.73 -8.76 24.83
C PHE A 125 -9.40 -9.37 25.29
N LEU A 126 -9.47 -10.44 26.05
CA LEU A 126 -8.32 -11.29 26.37
C LEU A 126 -8.68 -12.76 26.18
N GLU A 127 -7.71 -13.52 25.68
CA GLU A 127 -7.79 -14.98 25.63
C GLU A 127 -6.86 -15.57 26.69
N GLN A 128 -7.36 -16.60 27.40
CA GLN A 128 -6.58 -17.36 28.37
C GLN A 128 -5.54 -18.21 27.66
N MET A 129 -4.41 -17.56 27.40
CA MET A 129 -3.22 -18.16 26.82
C MET A 129 -2.04 -17.58 27.59
N PRO A 130 -1.50 -18.23 28.63
CA PRO A 130 -0.43 -17.68 29.46
C PRO A 130 0.93 -17.71 28.76
N ASN A 131 1.08 -18.47 27.67
CA ASN A 131 2.32 -18.53 26.91
C ASN A 131 2.61 -17.18 26.24
N ARG A 132 3.83 -16.66 26.43
CA ARG A 132 4.28 -15.35 25.92
C ARG A 132 5.65 -15.47 25.29
N GLY A 133 5.72 -15.84 24.01
CA GLY A 133 6.99 -16.00 23.31
C GLY A 133 7.73 -17.31 23.65
N TYR A 134 9.02 -17.38 23.33
CA TYR A 134 9.81 -18.59 23.47
C TYR A 134 10.05 -18.96 24.94
N GLN A 135 9.66 -20.18 25.32
CA GLN A 135 9.85 -20.77 26.67
C GLN A 135 9.39 -19.88 27.85
N SER A 136 8.35 -19.07 27.64
CA SER A 136 7.92 -18.05 28.60
C SER A 136 6.42 -18.14 28.89
N VAL A 137 6.05 -18.00 30.16
CA VAL A 137 4.66 -18.04 30.65
C VAL A 137 4.42 -16.92 31.67
N VAL A 138 3.21 -16.38 31.68
CA VAL A 138 2.75 -15.38 32.67
C VAL A 138 1.63 -15.95 33.53
N SER A 139 1.14 -15.16 34.50
CA SER A 139 -0.01 -15.52 35.33
C SER A 139 -1.22 -15.97 34.49
N SER A 140 -1.97 -16.94 35.01
CA SER A 140 -3.26 -17.35 34.45
C SER A 140 -4.42 -16.47 34.95
N VAL A 141 -4.14 -15.43 35.73
CA VAL A 141 -5.13 -14.41 36.08
C VAL A 141 -5.16 -13.38 34.95
N LEU A 142 -6.32 -13.23 34.31
CA LEU A 142 -6.53 -12.20 33.30
C LEU A 142 -6.74 -10.86 34.00
N HIS A 143 -6.01 -9.84 33.58
CA HIS A 143 -6.08 -8.49 34.15
C HIS A 143 -6.65 -7.51 33.12
N PHE A 144 -7.69 -6.78 33.51
CA PHE A 144 -8.29 -5.72 32.71
C PHE A 144 -8.18 -4.38 33.43
N GLY A 145 -7.48 -3.41 32.84
CA GLY A 145 -7.45 -2.03 33.33
C GLY A 145 -8.74 -1.29 32.96
N LEU A 146 -9.39 -0.67 33.93
CA LEU A 146 -10.69 0.00 33.80
C LEU A 146 -10.62 1.52 33.94
N ALA A 147 -9.42 2.08 34.12
CA ALA A 147 -9.20 3.52 34.29
C ALA A 147 -10.09 4.08 35.44
N GLU A 148 -10.91 5.09 35.20
CA GLU A 148 -11.80 5.69 36.21
C GLU A 148 -13.10 4.90 36.46
N HIS A 149 -13.36 3.83 35.71
CA HIS A 149 -14.63 3.11 35.79
C HIS A 149 -14.69 2.15 36.99
N THR A 150 -15.68 2.34 37.87
CA THR A 150 -15.87 1.54 39.09
C THR A 150 -16.62 0.23 38.86
N ALA A 151 -17.13 0.01 37.65
CA ALA A 151 -17.82 -1.21 37.23
C ALA A 151 -17.80 -1.33 35.71
N ILE A 152 -17.93 -2.56 35.21
CA ILE A 152 -18.14 -2.86 33.79
C ILE A 152 -19.63 -3.12 33.53
N ASP A 153 -20.12 -2.76 32.35
CA ASP A 153 -21.51 -2.98 31.98
C ASP A 153 -21.80 -4.48 31.85
N SER A 154 -20.88 -5.22 31.21
CA SER A 154 -20.98 -6.68 31.13
C SER A 154 -19.65 -7.39 30.85
N LEU A 155 -19.60 -8.66 31.25
CA LEU A 155 -18.53 -9.61 31.03
C LEU A 155 -19.08 -10.87 30.35
N ARG A 156 -18.54 -11.19 29.18
CA ARG A 156 -18.85 -12.39 28.41
C ARG A 156 -17.65 -13.34 28.47
N VAL A 157 -17.90 -14.57 28.89
CA VAL A 157 -16.89 -15.64 28.87
C VAL A 157 -17.34 -16.71 27.90
N ILE A 158 -16.47 -17.10 26.98
CA ILE A 158 -16.68 -18.19 26.02
C ILE A 158 -15.62 -19.26 26.33
N TRP A 159 -16.08 -20.36 26.92
CA TRP A 159 -15.23 -21.46 27.35
C TRP A 159 -14.88 -22.39 26.18
N PRO A 160 -13.80 -23.19 26.31
CA PRO A 160 -13.54 -24.31 25.41
C PRO A 160 -14.78 -25.19 25.24
N GLY A 161 -15.10 -25.55 24.00
CA GLY A 161 -16.33 -26.26 23.64
C GLY A 161 -17.54 -25.35 23.37
N GLY A 162 -17.39 -24.03 23.46
CA GLY A 162 -18.38 -23.04 23.02
C GLY A 162 -19.48 -22.72 24.04
N LYS A 163 -19.45 -23.29 25.25
CA LYS A 163 -20.31 -22.84 26.34
C LYS A 163 -19.99 -21.40 26.73
N THR A 164 -20.99 -20.65 27.19
CA THR A 164 -20.83 -19.25 27.57
C THR A 164 -21.59 -18.89 28.85
N GLN A 165 -21.12 -17.83 29.50
CA GLN A 165 -21.82 -17.13 30.58
C GLN A 165 -21.70 -15.62 30.39
N LEU A 166 -22.74 -14.89 30.80
CA LEU A 166 -22.80 -13.43 30.85
C LEU A 166 -22.96 -12.99 32.30
N LEU A 167 -22.10 -12.09 32.75
CA LEU A 167 -22.29 -11.34 33.98
C LEU A 167 -22.53 -9.87 33.59
N LYS A 168 -23.38 -9.17 34.34
CA LYS A 168 -23.69 -7.75 34.13
C LYS A 168 -23.33 -6.96 35.39
N GLU A 169 -23.02 -5.68 35.20
CA GLU A 169 -22.76 -4.73 36.30
C GLU A 169 -21.70 -5.23 37.29
N VAL A 170 -20.61 -5.81 36.77
CA VAL A 170 -19.53 -6.38 37.60
C VAL A 170 -18.68 -5.23 38.14
N LYS A 171 -18.56 -5.14 39.47
CA LYS A 171 -17.75 -4.11 40.14
C LYS A 171 -16.26 -4.25 39.81
N ALA A 172 -15.55 -3.14 39.77
CA ALA A 172 -14.10 -3.10 39.66
C ALA A 172 -13.41 -3.49 40.99
N ASN A 173 -12.08 -3.53 40.95
CA ASN A 173 -11.13 -3.69 42.06
C ASN A 173 -11.34 -4.99 42.84
N GLN A 174 -11.48 -6.10 42.11
CA GLN A 174 -11.66 -7.42 42.69
C GLN A 174 -11.02 -8.52 41.82
N LEU A 175 -10.77 -9.66 42.45
CA LEU A 175 -10.50 -10.93 41.79
C LEU A 175 -11.81 -11.73 41.66
N LEU A 176 -12.32 -11.84 40.44
CA LEU A 176 -13.49 -12.62 40.12
C LEU A 176 -13.08 -14.05 39.70
N LYS A 177 -13.46 -15.03 40.52
CA LYS A 177 -13.27 -16.46 40.19
C LYS A 177 -14.49 -16.99 39.44
N LEU A 178 -14.29 -17.52 38.24
CA LEU A 178 -15.37 -18.07 37.40
C LEU A 178 -15.15 -19.56 37.17
N GLN A 179 -16.21 -20.35 37.30
CA GLN A 179 -16.19 -21.79 37.09
C GLN A 179 -16.83 -22.14 35.75
N GLN A 180 -16.19 -23.00 34.96
CA GLN A 180 -16.74 -23.46 33.68
C GLN A 180 -18.12 -24.14 33.82
N SER A 181 -18.39 -24.78 34.97
CA SER A 181 -19.69 -25.41 35.26
C SER A 181 -20.86 -24.42 35.31
N ASP A 182 -20.59 -23.14 35.54
CA ASP A 182 -21.62 -22.10 35.62
C ASP A 182 -22.08 -21.63 34.22
N ALA A 183 -21.36 -22.03 33.16
CA ALA A 183 -21.73 -21.77 31.78
C ALA A 183 -22.89 -22.67 31.34
N LYS A 184 -24.09 -22.08 31.32
CA LYS A 184 -25.35 -22.77 30.97
C LYS A 184 -25.78 -22.54 29.52
N GLU A 185 -25.26 -21.50 28.88
CA GLU A 185 -25.65 -21.11 27.53
C GLU A 185 -24.64 -21.64 26.49
N GLN A 186 -25.09 -21.80 25.25
CA GLN A 186 -24.19 -22.00 24.11
C GLN A 186 -23.91 -20.66 23.47
N TYR A 187 -22.63 -20.34 23.25
CA TYR A 187 -22.26 -19.13 22.54
C TYR A 187 -22.86 -19.15 21.13
N ARG A 188 -23.56 -18.08 20.80
CA ARG A 188 -23.99 -17.78 19.44
C ARG A 188 -23.26 -16.51 19.05
N ALA A 189 -22.42 -16.59 18.02
CA ALA A 189 -21.80 -15.40 17.47
C ALA A 189 -22.88 -14.39 17.10
N SER A 190 -22.63 -13.11 17.40
CA SER A 190 -23.46 -12.05 16.87
C SER A 190 -23.56 -12.22 15.37
N LYS A 191 -24.77 -12.06 14.81
CA LYS A 191 -24.91 -11.95 13.36
C LYS A 191 -24.00 -10.81 12.93
N ILE A 192 -23.05 -11.12 12.06
CA ILE A 192 -22.29 -10.09 11.36
C ILE A 192 -23.34 -9.18 10.71
N SER A 193 -23.18 -7.86 10.87
CA SER A 193 -24.04 -6.92 10.16
C SER A 193 -24.11 -7.34 8.69
N PRO A 194 -25.29 -7.24 8.04
CA PRO A 194 -25.40 -7.58 6.63
C PRO A 194 -24.28 -6.88 5.87
N SER A 195 -23.49 -7.65 5.13
CA SER A 195 -22.50 -7.07 4.25
C SER A 195 -23.25 -6.23 3.23
N VAL A 196 -22.79 -5.00 3.00
CA VAL A 196 -23.31 -4.12 1.94
C VAL A 196 -23.15 -4.81 0.58
N PHE A 197 -22.12 -5.64 0.43
CA PHE A 197 -21.87 -6.42 -0.77
C PHE A 197 -22.12 -7.90 -0.54
N LYS A 198 -22.77 -8.55 -1.53
CA LYS A 198 -22.85 -10.00 -1.61
C LYS A 198 -22.02 -10.47 -2.80
N GLU A 199 -21.13 -11.41 -2.56
CA GLU A 199 -20.40 -12.07 -3.64
C GLU A 199 -21.37 -12.78 -4.59
N ILE A 200 -21.19 -12.54 -5.89
CA ILE A 200 -21.94 -13.21 -6.96
C ILE A 200 -20.92 -14.03 -7.75
N PRO A 201 -21.16 -15.33 -8.00
CA PRO A 201 -20.29 -16.12 -8.87
C PRO A 201 -20.14 -15.40 -10.22
N SER A 202 -18.91 -15.13 -10.64
CA SER A 202 -18.63 -14.35 -11.86
C SER A 202 -19.27 -14.96 -13.11
N GLY A 203 -19.46 -16.29 -13.13
CA GLY A 203 -19.94 -17.03 -14.30
C GLY A 203 -18.97 -16.98 -15.50
N MET A 204 -17.78 -16.40 -15.30
CA MET A 204 -16.72 -16.22 -16.29
C MET A 204 -15.49 -17.03 -15.86
N SER A 205 -14.68 -17.42 -16.83
CA SER A 205 -13.41 -18.10 -16.59
C SER A 205 -12.37 -17.57 -17.58
N PRO A 206 -11.94 -16.30 -17.41
CA PRO A 206 -10.96 -15.70 -18.30
C PRO A 206 -9.63 -16.45 -18.23
N ALA A 207 -8.99 -16.65 -19.37
CA ALA A 207 -7.70 -17.32 -19.47
C ALA A 207 -6.55 -16.35 -19.13
N ILE A 208 -6.50 -15.91 -17.87
CA ILE A 208 -5.42 -15.04 -17.38
C ILE A 208 -4.14 -15.84 -17.23
N VAL A 209 -3.07 -15.36 -17.89
CA VAL A 209 -1.74 -15.97 -17.73
C VAL A 209 -1.05 -15.37 -16.51
N SER A 210 -0.55 -16.24 -15.63
CA SER A 210 0.34 -15.83 -14.55
C SER A 210 1.71 -15.49 -15.10
N ASN A 211 2.19 -14.28 -14.81
CA ASN A 211 3.56 -13.87 -15.11
C ASN A 211 4.48 -14.27 -13.93
N GLU A 212 5.58 -14.98 -14.19
CA GLU A 212 6.57 -15.38 -13.16
C GLU A 212 7.85 -14.53 -13.19
N ILE A 213 7.85 -13.41 -13.93
CA ILE A 213 9.03 -12.59 -14.16
C ILE A 213 9.47 -11.87 -12.88
N ASN A 214 10.76 -11.96 -12.57
CA ASN A 214 11.33 -11.22 -11.45
C ASN A 214 12.04 -9.95 -11.92
N ASP A 215 11.39 -8.79 -11.76
CA ASP A 215 11.93 -7.49 -12.17
C ASP A 215 13.24 -7.13 -11.47
N PHE A 216 13.41 -7.55 -10.22
CA PHE A 216 14.64 -7.35 -9.45
C PHE A 216 15.84 -8.10 -10.04
N LYS A 217 15.63 -9.13 -10.89
CA LYS A 217 16.75 -9.73 -11.64
C LYS A 217 17.27 -8.85 -12.76
N ARG A 218 16.44 -7.91 -13.26
CA ARG A 218 16.84 -6.95 -14.29
C ARG A 218 17.38 -5.67 -13.67
N GLN A 219 16.78 -5.20 -12.59
CA GLN A 219 17.25 -4.04 -11.85
C GLN A 219 17.09 -4.27 -10.34
N PRO A 220 18.13 -4.82 -9.67
CA PRO A 220 18.10 -5.20 -8.26
C PRO A 220 17.57 -4.14 -7.28
N LEU A 221 17.92 -2.87 -7.49
CA LEU A 221 17.65 -1.82 -6.51
C LEU A 221 16.32 -1.07 -6.70
N MET A 222 15.44 -1.54 -7.61
CA MET A 222 14.11 -0.95 -7.74
C MET A 222 13.25 -1.18 -6.49
N VAL A 223 12.20 -0.37 -6.28
CA VAL A 223 11.41 -0.41 -5.02
C VAL A 223 10.21 -1.37 -5.08
N ASN A 224 9.68 -1.65 -6.27
CA ASN A 224 8.58 -2.58 -6.52
C ASN A 224 8.65 -3.11 -7.96
N PRO A 225 8.07 -4.30 -8.23
CA PRO A 225 7.95 -4.78 -9.60
C PRO A 225 6.94 -3.93 -10.41
N LEU A 226 7.18 -3.81 -11.72
CA LEU A 226 6.45 -2.98 -12.68
C LEU A 226 5.96 -3.77 -13.92
N SER A 227 6.31 -5.06 -14.03
CA SER A 227 5.84 -5.96 -15.11
C SER A 227 4.38 -6.43 -14.95
N TYR A 228 3.66 -5.96 -13.94
CA TYR A 228 2.35 -6.48 -13.52
C TYR A 228 1.24 -5.41 -13.51
N PRO A 229 0.96 -4.72 -14.62
CA PRO A 229 -0.05 -3.66 -14.63
C PRO A 229 -1.51 -4.19 -14.69
N GLY A 230 -1.72 -5.51 -14.77
CA GLY A 230 -3.04 -6.12 -14.94
C GLY A 230 -3.33 -7.34 -14.05
N PRO A 231 -4.46 -8.04 -14.27
CA PRO A 231 -5.37 -7.85 -15.39
C PRO A 231 -6.12 -6.52 -15.34
N VAL A 232 -6.28 -5.89 -16.50
CA VAL A 232 -7.09 -4.67 -16.68
C VAL A 232 -8.55 -5.08 -16.84
N LEU A 233 -9.48 -4.45 -16.12
CA LEU A 233 -10.91 -4.72 -16.25
C LEU A 233 -11.66 -3.41 -16.49
N VAL A 234 -12.32 -3.30 -17.65
CA VAL A 234 -13.19 -2.17 -17.98
C VAL A 234 -14.50 -2.62 -18.58
N LYS A 235 -15.53 -1.80 -18.39
CA LYS A 235 -16.90 -2.10 -18.82
C LYS A 235 -17.39 -1.14 -19.89
N GLY A 236 -18.20 -1.64 -20.83
CA GLY A 236 -18.84 -0.86 -21.89
C GLY A 236 -19.96 -1.66 -22.55
N ASP A 237 -20.98 -0.99 -23.10
CA ASP A 237 -22.07 -1.65 -23.85
C ASP A 237 -21.63 -1.82 -25.30
N VAL A 238 -20.98 -2.95 -25.63
CA VAL A 238 -20.32 -3.11 -26.93
C VAL A 238 -21.27 -3.54 -28.04
N ASN A 239 -22.50 -3.93 -27.70
CA ASN A 239 -23.51 -4.40 -28.65
C ASN A 239 -24.79 -3.53 -28.68
N GLY A 240 -24.85 -2.47 -27.86
CA GLY A 240 -25.95 -1.51 -27.81
C GLY A 240 -27.23 -2.04 -27.17
N ASP A 241 -27.16 -3.05 -26.31
CA ASP A 241 -28.34 -3.67 -25.68
C ASP A 241 -28.70 -3.06 -24.30
N GLY A 242 -27.93 -2.08 -23.85
CA GLY A 242 -28.08 -1.38 -22.57
C GLY A 242 -27.49 -2.14 -21.37
N LEU A 243 -26.79 -3.24 -21.58
CA LEU A 243 -26.09 -4.00 -20.55
C LEU A 243 -24.58 -3.70 -20.59
N ALA A 244 -23.92 -3.86 -19.45
CA ALA A 244 -22.48 -3.60 -19.35
C ALA A 244 -21.70 -4.89 -19.67
N ASP A 245 -21.00 -4.89 -20.80
CA ASP A 245 -20.05 -5.92 -21.17
C ASP A 245 -18.69 -5.67 -20.52
N LEU A 246 -17.83 -6.69 -20.47
CA LEU A 246 -16.54 -6.63 -19.79
C LEU A 246 -15.39 -6.95 -20.74
N PHE A 247 -14.44 -6.02 -20.85
CA PHE A 247 -13.11 -6.28 -21.38
C PHE A 247 -12.18 -6.68 -20.24
N ILE A 248 -11.37 -7.70 -20.49
CA ILE A 248 -10.38 -8.22 -19.56
C ILE A 248 -9.04 -8.30 -20.29
N GLY A 249 -8.12 -7.43 -19.90
CA GLY A 249 -6.76 -7.39 -20.43
C GLY A 249 -5.89 -8.53 -19.89
N ASN A 250 -4.80 -8.80 -20.59
CA ASN A 250 -3.89 -9.92 -20.29
C ASN A 250 -2.42 -9.53 -20.36
N ALA A 251 -1.58 -10.45 -19.88
CA ALA A 251 -0.12 -10.38 -20.02
C ALA A 251 0.34 -11.04 -21.35
N PRO A 252 1.57 -10.76 -21.81
CA PRO A 252 2.10 -11.35 -23.03
C PRO A 252 2.01 -12.87 -23.04
N GLY A 253 1.58 -13.40 -24.18
CA GLY A 253 1.35 -14.83 -24.41
C GLY A 253 -0.13 -15.22 -24.39
N ALA A 254 -1.03 -14.34 -23.95
CA ALA A 254 -2.47 -14.57 -24.04
C ALA A 254 -3.22 -13.33 -24.53
N ALA A 255 -4.27 -13.57 -25.33
CA ALA A 255 -5.12 -12.50 -25.82
C ALA A 255 -5.99 -11.94 -24.69
N SER A 256 -6.31 -10.65 -24.79
CA SER A 256 -7.39 -10.04 -24.03
C SER A 256 -8.73 -10.70 -24.39
N GLU A 257 -9.72 -10.59 -23.51
CA GLU A 257 -11.03 -11.20 -23.69
C GLU A 257 -12.15 -10.16 -23.55
N ILE A 258 -13.23 -10.33 -24.32
CA ILE A 258 -14.48 -9.58 -24.12
C ILE A 258 -15.60 -10.56 -23.76
N TYR A 259 -16.37 -10.20 -22.74
CA TYR A 259 -17.51 -10.95 -22.24
C TYR A 259 -18.77 -10.13 -22.37
N VAL A 260 -19.69 -10.58 -23.22
CA VAL A 260 -20.97 -9.91 -23.46
C VAL A 260 -21.98 -10.35 -22.41
N GLN A 261 -22.55 -9.40 -21.68
CA GLN A 261 -23.56 -9.63 -20.68
C GLN A 261 -24.87 -10.05 -21.35
N GLN A 262 -25.54 -11.03 -20.76
CA GLN A 262 -26.85 -11.50 -21.17
C GLN A 262 -27.88 -11.07 -20.13
N LYS A 263 -29.14 -10.96 -20.55
CA LYS A 263 -30.26 -10.78 -19.64
C LYS A 263 -30.21 -11.83 -18.51
N GLY A 264 -30.28 -11.37 -17.27
CA GLY A 264 -30.12 -12.23 -16.09
C GLY A 264 -28.70 -12.28 -15.50
N GLY A 265 -27.75 -11.49 -16.02
CA GLY A 265 -26.43 -11.29 -15.41
C GLY A 265 -25.41 -12.38 -15.73
N LYS A 266 -25.68 -13.24 -16.73
CA LYS A 266 -24.72 -14.23 -17.24
C LYS A 266 -23.82 -13.56 -18.28
N PHE A 267 -22.54 -13.91 -18.29
CA PHE A 267 -21.59 -13.43 -19.30
C PHE A 267 -21.24 -14.52 -20.31
N VAL A 268 -21.07 -14.14 -21.58
CA VAL A 268 -20.67 -15.03 -22.68
C VAL A 268 -19.42 -14.46 -23.35
N LYS A 269 -18.34 -15.24 -23.37
CA LYS A 269 -17.11 -14.86 -24.07
C LYS A 269 -17.39 -14.69 -25.56
N SER A 270 -16.99 -13.56 -26.13
CA SER A 270 -17.06 -13.30 -27.58
C SER A 270 -15.63 -13.34 -28.16
N PRO A 271 -15.28 -14.31 -29.01
CA PRO A 271 -13.94 -14.42 -29.59
C PRO A 271 -13.56 -13.22 -30.45
N GLN A 272 -12.31 -12.74 -30.35
CA GLN A 272 -11.82 -11.58 -31.08
C GLN A 272 -10.51 -11.90 -31.82
N VAL A 273 -10.54 -11.88 -33.16
CA VAL A 273 -9.35 -12.13 -33.99
C VAL A 273 -8.31 -11.02 -33.78
N ALA A 274 -8.76 -9.77 -33.63
CA ALA A 274 -7.87 -8.63 -33.42
C ALA A 274 -7.07 -8.74 -32.11
N PHE A 275 -7.66 -9.29 -31.05
CA PHE A 275 -6.98 -9.44 -29.76
C PHE A 275 -5.97 -10.59 -29.80
N GLU A 276 -6.29 -11.68 -30.49
CA GLU A 276 -5.35 -12.80 -30.70
C GLU A 276 -4.09 -12.37 -31.46
N ALA A 277 -4.22 -11.46 -32.43
CA ALA A 277 -3.10 -10.92 -33.19
C ALA A 277 -2.13 -10.08 -32.32
N ASP A 278 -2.64 -9.50 -31.23
CA ASP A 278 -1.90 -8.58 -30.35
C ASP A 278 -1.52 -9.20 -29.00
N LYS A 279 -1.69 -10.51 -28.81
CA LYS A 279 -1.44 -11.23 -27.54
C LYS A 279 -0.03 -11.13 -26.98
N ASN A 280 0.93 -10.59 -27.73
CA ASN A 280 2.32 -10.39 -27.27
C ASN A 280 2.51 -9.04 -26.57
N SER A 281 1.53 -8.12 -26.68
CA SER A 281 1.49 -6.90 -25.88
C SER A 281 1.02 -7.19 -24.46
N GLN A 282 1.45 -6.36 -23.51
CA GLN A 282 0.93 -6.34 -22.15
C GLN A 282 -0.13 -5.25 -22.06
N ASP A 283 -1.36 -5.61 -21.71
CA ASP A 283 -2.41 -4.63 -21.45
C ASP A 283 -2.14 -3.94 -20.10
N ALA A 284 -2.12 -2.61 -20.08
CA ALA A 284 -1.82 -1.83 -18.89
C ALA A 284 -2.99 -0.94 -18.44
N ASP A 285 -3.79 -0.43 -19.37
CA ASP A 285 -5.06 0.24 -19.11
C ASP A 285 -5.94 0.20 -20.36
N ALA A 286 -7.23 0.48 -20.24
CA ALA A 286 -8.16 0.48 -21.37
C ALA A 286 -9.34 1.43 -21.15
N VAL A 287 -9.90 1.97 -22.24
CA VAL A 287 -11.10 2.82 -22.19
C VAL A 287 -12.01 2.53 -23.38
N PHE A 288 -13.32 2.55 -23.14
CA PHE A 288 -14.35 2.50 -24.17
C PHE A 288 -14.86 3.91 -24.49
N PHE A 289 -14.92 4.28 -25.77
CA PHE A 289 -15.50 5.53 -26.26
C PHE A 289 -15.73 5.45 -27.78
N ASP A 290 -16.59 6.29 -28.35
CA ASP A 290 -16.80 6.38 -29.79
C ASP A 290 -15.66 7.18 -30.45
N ALA A 291 -14.69 6.51 -31.05
CA ALA A 291 -13.49 7.17 -31.57
C ALA A 291 -13.70 7.76 -32.96
N ASN A 292 -14.61 7.21 -33.76
CA ASN A 292 -14.79 7.54 -35.17
C ASN A 292 -16.11 8.25 -35.50
N GLY A 293 -16.96 8.49 -34.49
CA GLY A 293 -18.23 9.20 -34.60
C GLY A 293 -19.35 8.37 -35.24
N ASP A 294 -19.23 7.04 -35.30
CA ASP A 294 -20.24 6.16 -35.89
C ASP A 294 -21.35 5.72 -34.91
N GLY A 295 -21.22 6.11 -33.64
CA GLY A 295 -22.18 5.80 -32.58
C GLY A 295 -21.94 4.46 -31.88
N TYR A 296 -20.90 3.70 -32.24
CA TYR A 296 -20.50 2.49 -31.54
C TYR A 296 -19.35 2.76 -30.58
N VAL A 297 -19.33 2.06 -29.43
CA VAL A 297 -18.21 2.18 -28.49
C VAL A 297 -17.02 1.38 -29.00
N ASP A 298 -15.94 2.09 -29.33
CA ASP A 298 -14.64 1.55 -29.68
C ASP A 298 -13.80 1.29 -28.43
N LEU A 299 -12.69 0.57 -28.58
CA LEU A 299 -11.80 0.21 -27.48
C LEU A 299 -10.38 0.70 -27.74
N TYR A 300 -9.86 1.52 -26.84
CA TYR A 300 -8.44 1.85 -26.78
C TYR A 300 -7.78 1.07 -25.64
N VAL A 301 -6.64 0.45 -25.92
CA VAL A 301 -5.84 -0.31 -24.95
C VAL A 301 -4.42 0.25 -24.93
N SER A 302 -3.99 0.73 -23.77
CA SER A 302 -2.60 1.13 -23.54
C SER A 302 -1.73 -0.09 -23.27
N SER A 303 -0.50 -0.04 -23.77
CA SER A 303 0.48 -1.11 -23.62
C SER A 303 1.54 -0.73 -22.58
N GLY A 304 1.85 -1.65 -21.66
CA GLY A 304 2.82 -1.42 -20.60
C GLY A 304 3.78 -2.57 -20.39
N GLY A 305 4.31 -2.70 -19.17
CA GLY A 305 5.29 -3.72 -18.81
C GLY A 305 6.70 -3.17 -18.63
N TYR A 306 7.61 -4.05 -18.20
CA TYR A 306 8.94 -3.67 -17.77
C TYR A 306 9.97 -4.73 -18.18
N HIS A 307 10.11 -5.80 -17.41
CA HIS A 307 11.19 -6.77 -17.61
C HIS A 307 11.03 -7.57 -18.92
N ASN A 308 9.80 -7.77 -19.38
CA ASN A 308 9.44 -8.45 -20.62
C ASN A 308 9.78 -7.68 -21.92
N PHE A 309 10.14 -6.39 -21.84
CA PHE A 309 10.35 -5.55 -23.02
C PHE A 309 11.65 -4.75 -22.97
N THR A 310 12.13 -4.26 -24.11
CA THR A 310 13.24 -3.29 -24.17
C THR A 310 12.70 -1.87 -24.41
N PRO A 311 13.48 -0.81 -24.12
CA PRO A 311 13.10 0.55 -24.51
C PRO A 311 12.82 0.62 -26.02
N GLY A 312 11.63 1.08 -26.42
CA GLY A 312 11.23 1.19 -27.82
C GLY A 312 10.68 -0.10 -28.46
N ASP A 313 10.41 -1.14 -27.68
CA ASP A 313 9.81 -2.39 -28.18
C ASP A 313 8.44 -2.13 -28.84
N LYS A 314 8.20 -2.71 -30.02
CA LYS A 314 6.96 -2.51 -30.78
C LYS A 314 5.72 -3.07 -30.08
N ASN A 315 5.88 -4.04 -29.18
CA ASN A 315 4.76 -4.56 -28.39
C ASN A 315 4.28 -3.55 -27.32
N LEU A 316 5.05 -2.48 -27.08
CA LEU A 316 4.64 -1.35 -26.27
C LEU A 316 3.78 -0.34 -27.05
N GLN A 317 3.49 -0.55 -28.34
CA GLN A 317 2.56 0.30 -29.09
C GLN A 317 1.13 0.13 -28.55
N ASP A 318 0.43 1.24 -28.35
CA ASP A 318 -0.98 1.24 -27.95
C ASP A 318 -1.87 0.81 -29.12
N ARG A 319 -3.06 0.31 -28.81
CA ARG A 319 -3.95 -0.35 -29.78
C ARG A 319 -5.33 0.30 -29.72
N LEU A 320 -5.81 0.77 -30.88
CA LEU A 320 -7.20 1.19 -31.07
C LEU A 320 -7.93 0.11 -31.87
N TYR A 321 -9.07 -0.34 -31.34
CA TYR A 321 -9.94 -1.30 -31.97
C TYR A 321 -11.31 -0.68 -32.24
N LEU A 322 -11.70 -0.64 -33.50
CA LEU A 322 -12.99 -0.14 -33.93
C LEU A 322 -14.05 -1.24 -33.85
N ASN A 323 -15.19 -0.91 -33.25
CA ASN A 323 -16.34 -1.78 -33.10
C ASN A 323 -17.29 -1.65 -34.29
N ASN A 324 -17.93 -2.74 -34.68
CA ASN A 324 -18.95 -2.73 -35.74
C ASN A 324 -20.40 -2.64 -35.21
N GLY A 325 -20.57 -2.35 -33.93
CA GLY A 325 -21.86 -2.29 -33.23
C GLY A 325 -22.40 -3.64 -32.73
N SER A 326 -21.68 -4.74 -32.97
CA SER A 326 -22.04 -6.07 -32.44
C SER A 326 -21.04 -6.63 -31.43
N GLY A 327 -20.11 -5.79 -30.95
CA GLY A 327 -19.00 -6.20 -30.11
C GLY A 327 -17.94 -7.02 -30.86
N GLN A 328 -17.81 -6.82 -32.18
CA GLN A 328 -16.73 -7.39 -32.98
C GLN A 328 -15.75 -6.29 -33.36
N PHE A 329 -14.50 -6.47 -32.96
CA PHE A 329 -13.48 -5.44 -33.00
C PHE A 329 -12.46 -5.67 -34.13
N THR A 330 -12.11 -4.59 -34.84
CA THR A 330 -11.04 -4.56 -35.84
C THR A 330 -9.98 -3.54 -35.47
N LYS A 331 -8.70 -3.92 -35.50
CA LYS A 331 -7.60 -3.01 -35.17
C LYS A 331 -7.46 -1.91 -36.23
N ALA A 332 -7.41 -0.65 -35.79
CA ALA A 332 -7.08 0.48 -36.65
C ALA A 332 -5.55 0.70 -36.70
N THR A 333 -4.91 0.11 -37.70
CA THR A 333 -3.44 -0.01 -37.78
C THR A 333 -2.68 1.29 -38.01
N ASP A 334 -3.36 2.32 -38.52
CA ASP A 334 -2.82 3.63 -38.90
C ASP A 334 -3.57 4.77 -38.20
N ALA A 335 -4.22 4.47 -37.08
CA ALA A 335 -4.98 5.43 -36.28
C ALA A 335 -4.12 6.19 -35.27
N LEU A 336 -3.05 5.58 -34.77
CA LEU A 336 -2.23 6.13 -33.69
C LEU A 336 -0.82 6.49 -34.19
N PRO A 337 -0.19 7.53 -33.62
CA PRO A 337 1.24 7.77 -33.82
C PRO A 337 2.06 6.63 -33.20
N GLU A 338 3.32 6.51 -33.62
CA GLU A 338 4.27 5.59 -32.99
C GLU A 338 4.60 6.05 -31.57
N MET A 339 4.33 5.18 -30.60
CA MET A 339 4.45 5.43 -29.16
C MET A 339 4.96 4.15 -28.48
N ASN A 340 6.23 3.80 -28.65
CA ASN A 340 6.79 2.54 -28.12
C ASN A 340 7.38 2.69 -26.69
N SER A 341 6.70 3.44 -25.83
CA SER A 341 7.00 3.57 -24.40
C SER A 341 6.03 2.72 -23.56
N SER A 342 6.37 2.42 -22.30
CA SER A 342 5.47 1.69 -21.39
C SER A 342 4.58 2.66 -20.61
N LYS A 343 3.26 2.42 -20.62
CA LYS A 343 2.23 3.32 -20.08
C LYS A 343 1.56 2.76 -18.84
N GLY A 344 0.97 3.67 -18.07
CA GLY A 344 0.30 3.38 -16.80
C GLY A 344 -1.19 3.63 -16.83
N CYS A 345 -1.64 4.62 -17.61
CA CYS A 345 -3.05 4.99 -17.67
C CYS A 345 -3.44 5.66 -18.99
N VAL A 346 -4.73 5.68 -19.28
CA VAL A 346 -5.35 6.49 -20.33
C VAL A 346 -6.62 7.15 -19.81
N ALA A 347 -6.81 8.44 -20.14
CA ALA A 347 -8.00 9.20 -19.79
C ALA A 347 -8.56 9.90 -21.03
N VAL A 348 -9.89 9.95 -21.13
CA VAL A 348 -10.62 10.49 -22.30
C VAL A 348 -11.26 11.83 -21.93
N SER A 349 -11.14 12.84 -22.80
CA SER A 349 -11.90 14.09 -22.74
C SER A 349 -11.84 14.82 -24.08
N ASP A 350 -12.78 15.70 -24.38
CA ASP A 350 -12.60 16.71 -25.43
C ASP A 350 -11.67 17.80 -24.88
N ILE A 351 -10.39 17.78 -25.26
CA ILE A 351 -9.38 18.68 -24.70
C ILE A 351 -9.42 20.01 -25.46
N ASN A 352 -9.61 19.97 -26.77
CA ASN A 352 -9.50 21.13 -27.65
C ASN A 352 -10.84 21.88 -27.87
N GLY A 353 -11.97 21.28 -27.49
CA GLY A 353 -13.32 21.83 -27.59
C GLY A 353 -14.00 21.63 -28.95
N ASP A 354 -13.57 20.66 -29.77
CA ASP A 354 -14.12 20.37 -31.09
C ASP A 354 -15.25 19.33 -31.09
N GLY A 355 -15.58 18.77 -29.93
CA GLY A 355 -16.62 17.78 -29.73
C GLY A 355 -16.18 16.34 -29.96
N PHE A 356 -14.91 16.07 -30.26
CA PHE A 356 -14.38 14.72 -30.41
C PHE A 356 -13.57 14.28 -29.17
N PRO A 357 -13.59 12.97 -28.83
CA PRO A 357 -12.83 12.47 -27.69
C PRO A 357 -11.33 12.44 -27.99
N ASP A 358 -10.58 13.22 -27.23
CA ASP A 358 -9.11 13.22 -27.18
C ASP A 358 -8.62 12.34 -26.00
N LEU A 359 -7.32 12.03 -26.00
CA LEU A 359 -6.72 11.17 -24.97
C LEU A 359 -5.53 11.86 -24.29
N PHE A 360 -5.46 11.73 -22.96
CA PHE A 360 -4.19 11.77 -22.23
C PHE A 360 -3.73 10.33 -21.96
N VAL A 361 -2.46 10.04 -22.26
CA VAL A 361 -1.86 8.73 -22.06
C VAL A 361 -0.59 8.90 -21.21
N GLY A 362 -0.63 8.39 -19.98
CA GLY A 362 0.44 8.55 -18.99
C GLY A 362 1.54 7.50 -19.15
N GLY A 363 2.79 7.94 -19.28
CA GLY A 363 3.95 7.04 -19.27
C GLY A 363 4.22 6.50 -17.85
N ARG A 364 4.44 5.18 -17.72
CA ARG A 364 4.66 4.54 -16.42
C ARG A 364 6.12 4.34 -16.08
N VAL A 365 6.91 3.81 -17.02
CA VAL A 365 8.33 3.46 -16.81
C VAL A 365 9.06 3.29 -18.15
N ILE A 366 10.39 3.47 -18.17
CA ILE A 366 11.23 3.02 -19.28
C ILE A 366 11.78 1.62 -18.93
N PRO A 367 11.51 0.57 -19.74
CA PRO A 367 11.96 -0.79 -19.45
C PRO A 367 13.46 -0.90 -19.13
N GLY A 368 13.79 -1.38 -17.93
CA GLY A 368 15.18 -1.53 -17.44
C GLY A 368 15.87 -0.25 -16.98
N ARG A 369 15.14 0.88 -16.89
CA ARG A 369 15.71 2.18 -16.54
C ARG A 369 14.89 2.91 -15.47
N TYR A 370 14.24 2.17 -14.56
CA TYR A 370 13.55 2.82 -13.45
C TYR A 370 14.57 3.59 -12.57
N PRO A 371 14.28 4.83 -12.13
CA PRO A 371 13.02 5.57 -12.22
C PRO A 371 13.04 6.68 -13.28
N GLU A 372 13.80 6.56 -14.37
CA GLU A 372 13.85 7.59 -15.41
C GLU A 372 12.46 7.87 -15.99
N THR A 373 12.13 9.16 -16.13
CA THR A 373 10.80 9.60 -16.57
C THR A 373 10.51 9.20 -18.03
N PRO A 374 9.49 8.37 -18.28
CA PRO A 374 9.04 8.00 -19.63
C PRO A 374 8.36 9.18 -20.34
N GLU A 375 8.07 9.02 -21.63
CA GLU A 375 7.20 9.97 -22.33
C GLU A 375 5.72 9.74 -21.97
N SER A 376 4.95 10.82 -21.87
CA SER A 376 3.48 10.79 -21.85
C SER A 376 2.94 11.56 -23.06
N TYR A 377 1.67 11.32 -23.41
CA TYR A 377 1.09 11.78 -24.67
C TYR A 377 -0.25 12.48 -24.47
N ILE A 378 -0.50 13.52 -25.26
CA ILE A 378 -1.83 14.07 -25.55
C ILE A 378 -2.12 13.82 -27.02
N LEU A 379 -3.16 13.05 -27.28
CA LEU A 379 -3.58 12.62 -28.60
C LEU A 379 -4.88 13.31 -28.98
N ILE A 380 -4.83 14.12 -30.04
CA ILE A 380 -6.00 14.82 -30.57
C ILE A 380 -6.65 14.00 -31.68
N ASN A 381 -7.94 13.75 -31.58
CA ASN A 381 -8.74 13.01 -32.55
C ASN A 381 -9.28 13.93 -33.66
N ASP A 382 -9.36 13.44 -34.89
CA ASP A 382 -9.98 14.16 -36.01
C ASP A 382 -11.48 13.88 -36.19
N GLY A 383 -12.06 13.13 -35.26
CA GLY A 383 -13.46 12.68 -35.30
C GLY A 383 -13.70 11.49 -36.23
N LYS A 384 -12.66 10.89 -36.81
CA LYS A 384 -12.71 9.70 -37.68
C LYS A 384 -11.84 8.57 -37.14
N GLY A 385 -11.45 8.65 -35.87
CA GLY A 385 -10.58 7.69 -35.21
C GLY A 385 -9.12 7.84 -35.62
N LYS A 386 -8.69 9.00 -36.14
CA LYS A 386 -7.27 9.30 -36.38
C LYS A 386 -6.74 10.25 -35.33
N PHE A 387 -5.69 9.82 -34.64
CA PHE A 387 -5.08 10.55 -33.55
C PHE A 387 -3.73 11.14 -33.94
N LYS A 388 -3.48 12.35 -33.46
CA LYS A 388 -2.18 13.02 -33.60
C LYS A 388 -1.60 13.37 -32.24
N ASN A 389 -0.33 13.07 -32.03
CA ASN A 389 0.41 13.53 -30.86
C ASN A 389 0.60 15.06 -30.92
N ASN A 390 -0.09 15.77 -30.03
CA ASN A 390 -0.02 17.22 -29.87
C ASN A 390 0.54 17.64 -28.50
N THR A 391 1.17 16.73 -27.76
CA THR A 391 1.64 16.94 -26.38
C THR A 391 2.44 18.22 -26.22
N ALA A 392 3.52 18.41 -27.01
CA ALA A 392 4.38 19.59 -26.91
C ALA A 392 3.63 20.90 -27.14
N ALA A 393 2.63 20.86 -28.04
CA ALA A 393 1.84 22.03 -28.37
C ALA A 393 0.83 22.36 -27.27
N ILE A 394 0.22 21.35 -26.65
CA ILE A 394 -0.83 21.54 -25.62
C ILE A 394 -0.21 21.80 -24.24
N SER A 395 0.86 21.07 -23.89
CA SER A 395 1.61 21.23 -22.64
C SER A 395 2.98 20.56 -22.74
N SER A 396 4.06 21.34 -22.84
CA SER A 396 5.42 20.80 -22.87
C SER A 396 5.79 20.05 -21.58
N SER A 397 5.28 20.48 -20.42
CA SER A 397 5.51 19.79 -19.14
C SER A 397 4.93 18.38 -19.11
N LEU A 398 3.86 18.11 -19.86
CA LEU A 398 3.24 16.79 -19.89
C LEU A 398 4.03 15.77 -20.72
N GLN A 399 5.00 16.19 -21.54
CA GLN A 399 5.86 15.23 -22.26
C GLN A 399 6.67 14.34 -21.31
N LYS A 400 7.04 14.89 -20.14
CA LYS A 400 7.78 14.20 -19.07
C LYS A 400 7.07 14.42 -17.74
N ALA A 401 5.83 13.96 -17.66
CA ALA A 401 4.93 14.20 -16.53
C ALA A 401 5.32 13.49 -15.22
N GLY A 402 6.15 12.44 -15.28
CA GLY A 402 6.54 11.61 -14.13
C GLY A 402 6.33 10.13 -14.41
N LEU A 403 6.28 9.31 -13.36
CA LEU A 403 5.92 7.89 -13.42
C LEU A 403 4.41 7.75 -13.19
N VAL A 404 3.63 8.14 -14.21
CA VAL A 404 2.17 8.30 -14.10
C VAL A 404 1.50 6.94 -13.90
N THR A 405 0.60 6.88 -12.92
CA THR A 405 -0.20 5.69 -12.59
C THR A 405 -1.68 5.88 -12.86
N ASP A 406 -2.18 7.11 -12.79
CA ASP A 406 -3.58 7.40 -13.07
C ASP A 406 -3.82 8.85 -13.51
N ALA A 407 -4.94 9.06 -14.20
CA ALA A 407 -5.38 10.36 -14.68
C ALA A 407 -6.91 10.43 -14.77
N ILE A 408 -7.47 11.58 -14.42
CA ILE A 408 -8.90 11.86 -14.59
C ILE A 408 -9.11 13.26 -15.16
N PHE A 409 -10.22 13.43 -15.87
CA PHE A 409 -10.68 14.70 -16.40
C PHE A 409 -11.94 15.14 -15.65
N LEU A 410 -11.95 16.38 -15.15
CA LEU A 410 -13.09 16.98 -14.46
C LEU A 410 -13.01 18.50 -14.49
N ASP A 411 -14.15 19.18 -14.48
CA ASP A 411 -14.23 20.64 -14.36
C ASP A 411 -13.87 21.08 -12.92
N LEU A 412 -12.67 21.62 -12.72
CA LEU A 412 -12.19 22.08 -11.40
C LEU A 412 -12.48 23.56 -11.15
N ASN A 413 -12.80 24.35 -12.16
CA ASN A 413 -12.99 25.80 -12.01
C ASN A 413 -14.42 26.26 -12.34
N ASN A 414 -15.31 25.32 -12.64
CA ASN A 414 -16.70 25.53 -13.06
C ASN A 414 -16.84 26.33 -14.37
N ASP A 415 -15.86 26.22 -15.30
CA ASP A 415 -15.91 26.86 -16.62
C ASP A 415 -16.52 25.97 -17.72
N LYS A 416 -16.98 24.76 -17.34
CA LYS A 416 -17.55 23.71 -18.20
C LYS A 416 -16.55 23.06 -19.15
N LYS A 417 -15.25 23.24 -18.92
CA LYS A 417 -14.20 22.47 -19.59
C LYS A 417 -13.58 21.54 -18.57
N ASN A 418 -13.26 20.33 -19.03
CA ASN A 418 -12.55 19.42 -18.16
C ASN A 418 -11.07 19.82 -18.05
N ASP A 419 -10.61 19.87 -16.81
CA ASP A 419 -9.23 19.99 -16.42
C ASP A 419 -8.63 18.60 -16.18
N LEU A 420 -7.32 18.47 -16.35
CA LEU A 420 -6.61 17.21 -16.16
C LEU A 420 -6.01 17.13 -14.76
N VAL A 421 -6.30 16.04 -14.05
CA VAL A 421 -5.61 15.68 -12.80
C VAL A 421 -4.85 14.39 -13.01
N ILE A 422 -3.57 14.37 -12.64
CA ILE A 422 -2.71 13.18 -12.75
C ILE A 422 -2.07 12.85 -11.41
N CYS A 423 -1.79 11.57 -11.20
CA CYS A 423 -0.95 11.11 -10.11
C CYS A 423 0.02 10.03 -10.59
N GLY A 424 1.03 9.77 -9.77
CA GLY A 424 2.07 8.80 -10.10
C GLY A 424 2.98 8.51 -8.94
N GLU A 425 3.93 7.64 -9.20
CA GLU A 425 5.00 7.33 -8.27
C GLU A 425 6.04 8.46 -8.28
N TRP A 426 6.49 8.87 -7.09
CA TRP A 426 7.49 9.91 -6.89
C TRP A 426 7.11 11.32 -7.38
N MET A 427 5.81 11.61 -7.46
CA MET A 427 5.32 12.90 -7.93
C MET A 427 4.12 13.35 -7.10
N PRO A 428 3.81 14.67 -7.09
CA PRO A 428 2.59 15.16 -6.47
C PRO A 428 1.37 14.81 -7.31
N VAL A 429 0.21 14.73 -6.65
CA VAL A 429 -1.07 14.88 -7.35
C VAL A 429 -1.05 16.26 -8.02
N SER A 430 -1.18 16.27 -9.34
CA SER A 430 -0.91 17.45 -10.17
C SER A 430 -2.14 17.86 -10.96
N VAL A 431 -2.40 19.18 -11.00
CA VAL A 431 -3.57 19.78 -11.67
C VAL A 431 -3.11 20.58 -12.88
N PHE A 432 -3.77 20.34 -14.01
CA PHE A 432 -3.57 21.06 -15.27
C PHE A 432 -4.90 21.66 -15.75
N ILE A 433 -5.00 22.99 -15.72
CA ILE A 433 -6.21 23.71 -16.11
C ILE A 433 -6.29 23.87 -17.62
N ASN A 434 -7.47 23.61 -18.19
CA ASN A 434 -7.73 23.71 -19.62
C ASN A 434 -8.11 25.13 -20.05
N ASN A 435 -7.11 25.87 -20.53
CA ASN A 435 -7.29 27.19 -21.11
C ASN A 435 -7.44 27.10 -22.63
N ASN A 436 -8.62 26.67 -23.10
CA ASN A 436 -8.99 26.59 -24.52
C ASN A 436 -8.05 25.68 -25.33
N GLY A 437 -7.90 24.42 -24.91
CA GLY A 437 -7.03 23.44 -25.57
C GLY A 437 -5.55 23.56 -25.18
N LYS A 438 -5.24 24.32 -24.13
CA LYS A 438 -3.92 24.37 -23.49
C LYS A 438 -4.03 23.90 -22.05
N LEU A 439 -3.24 22.90 -21.67
CA LEU A 439 -3.23 22.35 -20.32
C LEU A 439 -2.08 22.98 -19.53
N GLU A 440 -2.40 23.92 -18.66
CA GLU A 440 -1.45 24.66 -17.84
C GLU A 440 -1.31 24.06 -16.45
N ASN A 441 -0.09 23.74 -16.02
CA ASN A 441 0.14 23.24 -14.67
C ASN A 441 -0.19 24.32 -13.62
N LYS A 442 -1.20 24.07 -12.81
CA LYS A 442 -1.70 24.94 -11.72
C LYS A 442 -1.66 24.25 -10.36
N THR A 443 -0.87 23.19 -10.22
CA THR A 443 -0.79 22.36 -9.01
C THR A 443 -0.61 23.18 -7.73
N SER A 444 0.31 24.14 -7.70
CA SER A 444 0.58 24.98 -6.53
C SER A 444 -0.52 26.01 -6.21
N GLU A 445 -1.40 26.30 -7.16
CA GLU A 445 -2.59 27.13 -6.96
C GLU A 445 -3.73 26.32 -6.36
N TYR A 446 -3.80 25.02 -6.66
CA TYR A 446 -4.87 24.12 -6.21
C TYR A 446 -4.58 23.42 -4.89
N PHE A 447 -3.31 23.14 -4.53
CA PHE A 447 -2.97 22.48 -3.27
C PHE A 447 -2.32 23.44 -2.28
N ASP A 448 -2.56 23.20 -0.99
CA ASP A 448 -1.97 23.95 0.13
C ASP A 448 -0.55 23.48 0.51
N ALA A 449 -0.14 22.31 0.03
CA ALA A 449 1.19 21.74 0.21
C ALA A 449 1.63 20.94 -1.03
N ASP A 450 2.88 20.47 -1.01
CA ASP A 450 3.42 19.52 -1.97
C ASP A 450 3.12 18.09 -1.51
N TYR A 451 2.13 17.47 -2.15
CA TYR A 451 1.69 16.11 -1.84
C TYR A 451 2.40 15.06 -2.69
N SER A 452 3.72 15.17 -2.83
CA SER A 452 4.53 14.14 -3.51
C SER A 452 4.43 12.79 -2.79
N GLY A 453 4.14 11.72 -3.53
CA GLY A 453 3.86 10.41 -2.95
C GLY A 453 4.06 9.26 -3.92
N TRP A 454 3.62 8.07 -3.54
CA TRP A 454 3.56 6.88 -4.39
C TRP A 454 2.11 6.58 -4.76
N TRP A 455 1.50 7.54 -5.45
CA TRP A 455 0.09 7.51 -5.79
C TRP A 455 -0.18 6.48 -6.89
N ASN A 456 -1.31 5.80 -6.77
CA ASN A 456 -1.68 4.69 -7.67
C ASN A 456 -3.03 4.91 -8.36
N ARG A 457 -3.93 5.67 -7.75
CA ARG A 457 -5.32 5.80 -8.25
C ARG A 457 -5.94 7.13 -7.85
N LEU A 458 -6.76 7.68 -8.73
CA LEU A 458 -7.65 8.81 -8.49
C LEU A 458 -9.11 8.39 -8.64
N ASP A 459 -9.98 9.00 -7.87
CA ASP A 459 -11.43 8.96 -8.04
C ASP A 459 -12.03 10.25 -7.47
N THR A 460 -13.32 10.50 -7.71
CA THR A 460 -13.99 11.69 -7.17
C THR A 460 -15.38 11.36 -6.68
N ALA A 461 -15.75 11.93 -5.55
CA ALA A 461 -17.12 11.87 -5.06
C ALA A 461 -17.40 13.03 -4.11
N ASP A 462 -18.67 13.43 -4.03
CA ASP A 462 -19.15 14.34 -3.00
C ASP A 462 -19.28 13.57 -1.68
N LEU A 463 -18.21 13.55 -0.89
CA LEU A 463 -18.13 12.76 0.35
C LEU A 463 -18.83 13.46 1.51
N ASN A 464 -19.03 14.77 1.42
CA ASN A 464 -19.57 15.60 2.49
C ASN A 464 -21.02 16.08 2.22
N GLY A 465 -21.54 15.87 1.01
CA GLY A 465 -22.88 16.21 0.58
C GLY A 465 -23.10 17.69 0.25
N ASP A 466 -22.04 18.45 -0.05
CA ASP A 466 -22.09 19.89 -0.33
C ASP A 466 -22.25 20.22 -1.83
N GLY A 467 -22.27 19.19 -2.69
CA GLY A 467 -22.38 19.31 -4.14
C GLY A 467 -21.06 19.56 -4.87
N THR A 468 -19.94 19.65 -4.16
CA THR A 468 -18.58 19.77 -4.72
C THR A 468 -17.81 18.48 -4.49
N PRO A 469 -17.48 17.71 -5.54
CA PRO A 469 -16.73 16.48 -5.37
C PRO A 469 -15.35 16.70 -4.74
N GLU A 470 -15.03 15.88 -3.74
CA GLU A 470 -13.68 15.65 -3.27
C GLU A 470 -12.88 14.82 -4.25
N LEU A 471 -11.56 15.06 -4.32
CA LEU A 471 -10.62 14.25 -5.07
C LEU A 471 -10.03 13.17 -4.15
N ILE A 472 -10.37 11.91 -4.39
CA ILE A 472 -9.86 10.75 -3.66
C ILE A 472 -8.56 10.28 -4.32
N ALA A 473 -7.56 9.95 -3.52
CA ALA A 473 -6.27 9.47 -4.00
C ALA A 473 -5.79 8.24 -3.21
N GLY A 474 -5.66 7.12 -3.94
CA GLY A 474 -5.06 5.88 -3.46
C GLY A 474 -3.54 5.95 -3.49
N ASN A 475 -2.89 5.60 -2.38
CA ASN A 475 -1.44 5.68 -2.20
C ASN A 475 -0.89 4.34 -1.68
N PHE A 476 0.39 4.31 -1.29
CA PHE A 476 1.10 3.12 -0.83
C PHE A 476 0.64 2.59 0.55
N GLY A 477 0.09 3.45 1.40
CA GLY A 477 -0.36 3.14 2.75
C GLY A 477 0.73 3.32 3.82
N GLU A 478 0.28 3.33 5.08
CA GLU A 478 1.12 3.53 6.25
C GLU A 478 1.52 2.20 6.94
N ASN A 479 1.35 1.04 6.31
CA ASN A 479 1.74 -0.25 6.90
C ASN A 479 2.97 -0.85 6.19
N SER A 480 4.14 -0.23 6.36
CA SER A 480 5.38 -0.55 5.67
C SER A 480 6.60 -0.21 6.54
N GLN A 481 7.77 -0.76 6.23
CA GLN A 481 9.02 -0.30 6.84
C GLN A 481 9.46 1.06 6.28
N ILE A 482 9.01 1.38 5.07
CA ILE A 482 9.25 2.66 4.40
C ILE A 482 8.19 3.65 4.89
N ARG A 483 8.66 4.80 5.37
CA ARG A 483 7.84 5.88 5.91
C ARG A 483 8.25 7.18 5.24
N ALA A 484 7.28 8.01 4.94
CA ALA A 484 7.49 9.33 4.38
C ALA A 484 6.68 10.38 5.15
N SER A 485 7.26 11.56 5.31
CA SER A 485 6.62 12.76 5.85
C SER A 485 7.38 13.99 5.35
N GLU A 486 6.81 15.19 5.47
CA GLU A 486 7.51 16.44 5.09
C GLU A 486 8.90 16.58 5.74
N LYS A 487 9.04 16.12 7.00
CA LYS A 487 10.31 16.24 7.76
C LYS A 487 11.29 15.09 7.49
N MET A 488 10.76 13.95 7.07
CA MET A 488 11.50 12.71 6.87
C MET A 488 10.96 12.04 5.61
N PRO A 489 11.27 12.61 4.43
CA PRO A 489 10.77 12.07 3.18
C PRO A 489 11.44 10.75 2.84
N ALA A 490 10.80 9.95 1.99
CA ALA A 490 11.52 8.95 1.22
C ALA A 490 12.20 9.67 0.04
N GLU A 491 13.42 9.27 -0.28
CA GLU A 491 14.20 9.90 -1.35
C GLU A 491 14.76 8.83 -2.28
N MET A 492 14.81 9.12 -3.57
CA MET A 492 15.40 8.24 -4.57
C MET A 492 16.46 9.00 -5.34
N TYR A 493 17.69 8.53 -5.26
CA TYR A 493 18.81 9.05 -6.04
C TYR A 493 19.15 8.06 -7.13
N TYR A 494 19.25 8.50 -8.37
CA TYR A 494 19.50 7.57 -9.47
C TYR A 494 20.44 8.16 -10.52
N LYS A 495 21.38 7.32 -10.93
CA LYS A 495 22.39 7.58 -11.95
C LYS A 495 23.00 6.23 -12.33
N ASP A 496 23.68 6.15 -13.45
CA ASP A 496 24.66 5.10 -13.69
C ASP A 496 25.94 5.46 -12.91
N PHE A 497 26.08 4.97 -11.67
CA PHE A 497 27.16 5.40 -10.76
C PHE A 497 28.49 4.70 -11.03
N ASP A 498 28.49 3.57 -11.74
CA ASP A 498 29.71 2.84 -12.15
C ASP A 498 29.94 2.81 -13.68
N ASP A 499 29.20 3.63 -14.42
CA ASP A 499 29.32 3.84 -15.88
C ASP A 499 29.17 2.53 -16.69
N ASN A 500 28.30 1.63 -16.25
CA ASN A 500 28.07 0.32 -16.88
C ASN A 500 26.88 0.31 -17.88
N GLY A 501 26.14 1.42 -17.99
CA GLY A 501 24.98 1.65 -18.84
C GLY A 501 23.63 1.42 -18.16
N ALA A 502 23.60 0.79 -16.98
CA ALA A 502 22.41 0.56 -16.17
C ALA A 502 22.16 1.74 -15.21
N VAL A 503 20.90 1.98 -14.88
CA VAL A 503 20.54 2.98 -13.88
C VAL A 503 20.58 2.33 -12.51
N ASP A 504 21.20 3.00 -11.53
CA ASP A 504 21.29 2.56 -10.14
C ASP A 504 20.33 3.37 -9.25
N PRO A 505 19.09 2.90 -9.01
CA PRO A 505 18.16 3.54 -8.08
C PRO A 505 18.56 3.28 -6.62
N ILE A 506 18.92 4.32 -5.89
CA ILE A 506 19.23 4.25 -4.46
C ILE A 506 18.11 4.90 -3.66
N LEU A 507 17.22 4.04 -3.12
CA LEU A 507 16.21 4.46 -2.15
C LEU A 507 16.88 4.80 -0.81
N CYS A 508 16.55 5.96 -0.26
CA CYS A 508 16.94 6.42 1.06
C CYS A 508 15.71 6.65 1.95
N CYS A 509 15.82 6.29 3.22
CA CYS A 509 14.78 6.40 4.23
C CYS A 509 15.35 6.89 5.56
N TYR A 510 14.52 7.51 6.39
CA TYR A 510 14.95 8.05 7.67
C TYR A 510 14.84 7.04 8.80
N ILE A 511 15.93 6.85 9.53
CA ILE A 511 15.99 6.08 10.77
C ILE A 511 16.44 7.03 11.87
N GLN A 512 15.58 7.24 12.88
CA GLN A 512 15.85 8.13 14.01
C GLN A 512 16.28 9.56 13.59
N GLY A 513 15.66 10.08 12.52
CA GLY A 513 15.89 11.44 12.04
C GLY A 513 17.11 11.63 11.13
N LYS A 514 17.81 10.55 10.75
CA LYS A 514 18.89 10.58 9.75
C LYS A 514 18.55 9.72 8.55
N SER A 515 18.83 10.23 7.35
CA SER A 515 18.61 9.52 6.07
C SER A 515 19.71 8.49 5.83
N TYR A 516 19.31 7.27 5.48
CA TYR A 516 20.18 6.14 5.17
C TYR A 516 19.70 5.46 3.89
N PRO A 517 20.60 4.92 3.06
CA PRO A 517 20.23 3.99 2.01
C PRO A 517 19.44 2.81 2.60
N TYR A 518 18.28 2.54 2.03
CA TYR A 518 17.43 1.40 2.41
C TYR A 518 18.03 0.07 1.92
N VAL A 519 18.78 0.14 0.82
CA VAL A 519 19.43 -1.02 0.19
C VAL A 519 20.41 -1.69 1.15
N THR A 520 20.42 -3.01 1.16
CA THR A 520 21.40 -3.75 1.93
C THR A 520 22.78 -3.65 1.29
N ARG A 521 23.82 -3.97 2.08
CA ARG A 521 25.18 -4.09 1.55
C ARG A 521 25.21 -5.01 0.33
N ASP A 522 24.64 -6.20 0.43
CA ASP A 522 24.81 -7.22 -0.61
C ASP A 522 24.09 -6.81 -1.91
N GLU A 523 22.89 -6.22 -1.82
CA GLU A 523 22.18 -5.65 -2.97
C GLU A 523 22.99 -4.52 -3.63
N LEU A 524 23.56 -3.60 -2.84
CA LEU A 524 24.41 -2.53 -3.37
C LEU A 524 25.64 -3.10 -4.09
N LEU A 525 26.26 -4.15 -3.57
CA LEU A 525 27.44 -4.79 -4.16
C LEU A 525 27.13 -5.60 -5.41
N ASP A 526 25.90 -6.10 -5.54
CA ASP A 526 25.42 -6.82 -6.72
C ASP A 526 25.09 -5.84 -7.85
N GLN A 527 24.58 -4.65 -7.52
CA GLN A 527 24.37 -3.58 -8.49
C GLN A 527 25.69 -2.88 -8.87
N ILE A 528 26.47 -2.44 -7.88
CA ILE A 528 27.65 -1.59 -8.07
C ILE A 528 28.88 -2.35 -7.55
N SER A 529 29.43 -3.22 -8.39
CA SER A 529 30.47 -4.18 -7.99
C SER A 529 31.74 -3.53 -7.42
N THR A 530 32.06 -2.30 -7.83
CA THR A 530 33.22 -1.53 -7.36
C THR A 530 33.15 -1.23 -5.85
N MET A 531 31.95 -1.22 -5.26
CA MET A 531 31.73 -0.97 -3.84
C MET A 531 32.25 -2.10 -2.93
N ARG A 532 32.59 -3.28 -3.49
CA ARG A 532 33.08 -4.43 -2.70
C ARG A 532 34.37 -4.12 -1.96
N THR A 533 35.22 -3.26 -2.54
CA THR A 533 36.48 -2.84 -1.93
C THR A 533 36.27 -1.82 -0.81
N LYS A 534 35.27 -0.94 -0.97
CA LYS A 534 34.92 0.10 0.00
C LYS A 534 34.17 -0.46 1.22
N TYR A 535 33.32 -1.46 1.00
CA TYR A 535 32.51 -2.10 2.05
C TYR A 535 32.77 -3.62 2.11
N PRO A 536 33.94 -4.07 2.58
CA PRO A 536 34.30 -5.48 2.62
C PRO A 536 33.48 -6.30 3.64
N ASP A 537 32.86 -5.66 4.62
CA ASP A 537 32.05 -6.32 5.65
C ASP A 537 30.83 -5.49 6.06
N TYR A 538 29.86 -6.12 6.75
CA TYR A 538 28.63 -5.44 7.18
C TYR A 538 28.88 -4.31 8.18
N LYS A 539 29.96 -4.39 8.99
CA LYS A 539 30.29 -3.36 9.98
C LYS A 539 30.72 -2.06 9.31
N SER A 540 31.46 -2.14 8.20
CA SER A 540 31.85 -1.00 7.39
C SER A 540 30.66 -0.31 6.70
N TYR A 541 29.54 -1.01 6.52
CA TYR A 541 28.34 -0.50 5.85
C TYR A 541 27.23 -0.02 6.80
N SER A 542 27.16 -0.58 8.02
CA SER A 542 25.97 -0.47 8.90
C SER A 542 25.56 0.95 9.33
N ASN A 543 26.43 1.94 9.20
CA ASN A 543 26.16 3.34 9.58
C ASN A 543 26.39 4.32 8.43
N THR A 544 26.53 3.80 7.21
CA THR A 544 26.90 4.56 6.03
C THR A 544 25.70 5.31 5.48
N SER A 545 25.85 6.63 5.31
CA SER A 545 24.87 7.47 4.62
C SER A 545 25.15 7.53 3.12
N LEU A 546 24.22 8.07 2.32
CA LEU A 546 24.41 8.20 0.87
C LEU A 546 25.70 8.96 0.52
N THR A 547 26.01 10.04 1.25
CA THR A 547 27.21 10.87 1.06
C THR A 547 28.50 10.18 1.51
N ASP A 548 28.40 9.11 2.29
CA ASP A 548 29.55 8.26 2.59
C ASP A 548 29.80 7.26 1.44
N ILE A 549 28.75 6.84 0.73
CA ILE A 549 28.83 5.93 -0.44
C ILE A 549 29.36 6.68 -1.66
N PHE A 550 28.76 7.82 -1.99
CA PHE A 550 29.06 8.60 -3.19
C PHE A 550 29.59 9.98 -2.81
N THR A 551 30.58 10.46 -3.57
CA THR A 551 31.10 11.82 -3.40
C THR A 551 30.06 12.85 -3.86
N GLY A 552 30.18 14.09 -3.40
CA GLY A 552 29.33 15.19 -3.87
C GLY A 552 29.41 15.41 -5.38
N GLU A 553 30.55 15.10 -6.01
CA GLU A 553 30.73 15.16 -7.47
C GLU A 553 29.93 14.06 -8.18
N GLN A 554 29.94 12.83 -7.64
CA GLN A 554 29.14 11.73 -8.19
C GLN A 554 27.64 12.00 -8.11
N LEU A 555 27.18 12.65 -7.03
CA LEU A 555 25.77 12.98 -6.78
C LEU A 555 25.29 14.24 -7.53
N LYS A 556 26.18 15.13 -7.97
CA LYS A 556 25.82 16.44 -8.54
C LYS A 556 24.86 16.33 -9.74
N ASP A 557 25.07 15.33 -10.58
CA ASP A 557 24.27 15.09 -11.79
C ASP A 557 23.36 13.85 -11.64
N ALA A 558 23.15 13.36 -10.41
CA ALA A 558 22.20 12.30 -10.15
C ALA A 558 20.77 12.86 -10.16
N GLY A 559 19.83 12.10 -10.72
CA GLY A 559 18.43 12.39 -10.56
C GLY A 559 18.01 12.22 -9.10
N HIS A 560 17.09 13.06 -8.63
CA HIS A 560 16.60 13.06 -7.26
C HIS A 560 15.08 13.18 -7.25
N LEU A 561 14.42 12.19 -6.64
CA LEU A 561 12.99 12.17 -6.44
C LEU A 561 12.67 12.10 -4.95
N VAL A 562 11.54 12.69 -4.56
CA VAL A 562 11.15 12.83 -3.15
C VAL A 562 9.68 12.46 -3.00
N ALA A 563 9.36 11.64 -2.00
CA ALA A 563 8.01 11.36 -1.58
C ALA A 563 7.83 11.74 -0.11
N LYS A 564 6.72 12.44 0.19
CA LYS A 564 6.42 13.06 1.48
C LYS A 564 5.12 12.57 2.09
N GLU A 565 4.26 11.93 1.29
CA GLU A 565 2.98 11.38 1.74
C GLU A 565 2.78 9.97 1.16
N PHE A 566 2.47 9.01 2.04
CA PHE A 566 2.11 7.64 1.67
C PHE A 566 0.69 7.25 2.08
N SER A 567 -0.01 8.11 2.82
CA SER A 567 -1.37 7.84 3.25
C SER A 567 -2.31 7.88 2.06
N THR A 568 -3.24 6.94 2.02
CA THR A 568 -4.43 7.01 1.18
C THR A 568 -5.40 8.02 1.79
N GLY A 569 -5.99 8.89 0.98
CA GLY A 569 -6.83 9.97 1.48
C GLY A 569 -7.69 10.62 0.42
N TYR A 570 -8.27 11.76 0.77
CA TYR A 570 -9.00 12.62 -0.14
C TYR A 570 -8.62 14.08 0.07
N PHE A 571 -8.83 14.88 -0.96
CA PHE A 571 -8.57 16.31 -1.00
C PHE A 571 -9.91 17.03 -1.05
N THR A 572 -10.14 17.89 -0.06
CA THR A 572 -11.38 18.67 0.05
C THR A 572 -11.08 20.17 -0.03
N ARG A 573 -11.91 20.91 -0.78
CA ARG A 573 -11.72 22.34 -0.99
C ARG A 573 -11.95 23.10 0.31
N GLN A 574 -11.05 24.01 0.59
CA GLN A 574 -11.12 24.91 1.72
C GLN A 574 -11.74 26.25 1.30
N GLY A 575 -12.13 27.07 2.27
CA GLY A 575 -12.70 28.41 2.00
C GLY A 575 -11.77 29.38 1.27
N ASN A 576 -10.47 29.06 1.16
CA ASN A 576 -9.50 29.82 0.35
C ASN A 576 -9.39 29.32 -1.11
N GLY A 577 -10.22 28.34 -1.51
CA GLY A 577 -10.24 27.73 -2.84
C GLY A 577 -9.23 26.59 -3.06
N LYS A 578 -8.31 26.35 -2.11
CA LYS A 578 -7.32 25.26 -2.21
C LYS A 578 -7.84 23.95 -1.63
N PHE A 579 -7.39 22.85 -2.19
CA PHE A 579 -7.51 21.53 -1.63
C PHE A 579 -6.59 21.36 -0.42
N SER A 580 -7.15 20.77 0.66
CA SER A 580 -6.39 20.24 1.78
C SER A 580 -6.60 18.73 1.91
N PHE A 581 -5.56 18.02 2.33
CA PHE A 581 -5.57 16.57 2.42
C PHE A 581 -6.18 16.06 3.73
N LYS A 582 -6.98 15.01 3.64
CA LYS A 582 -7.56 14.25 4.75
C LYS A 582 -7.27 12.77 4.56
N LYS A 583 -6.67 12.16 5.59
CA LYS A 583 -6.39 10.72 5.59
C LYS A 583 -7.69 9.92 5.73
N LEU A 584 -7.80 8.84 4.97
CA LEU A 584 -8.83 7.83 5.19
C LEU A 584 -8.50 6.98 6.44
N PRO A 585 -9.48 6.25 7.01
CA PRO A 585 -9.29 5.40 8.19
C PRO A 585 -8.11 4.42 8.08
N ALA A 586 -7.67 3.88 9.23
CA ALA A 586 -6.49 3.01 9.34
C ALA A 586 -6.56 1.78 8.41
N GLU A 587 -7.76 1.28 8.16
CA GLU A 587 -8.04 0.17 7.25
C GLU A 587 -7.60 0.47 5.81
N ALA A 588 -7.74 1.71 5.36
CA ALA A 588 -7.29 2.16 4.03
C ALA A 588 -5.76 2.37 3.96
N GLN A 589 -5.06 2.25 5.09
CA GLN A 589 -3.60 2.41 5.19
C GLN A 589 -2.86 1.08 5.31
N LEU A 590 -3.57 -0.06 5.38
CA LEU A 590 -2.98 -1.37 5.63
C LEU A 590 -2.21 -1.93 4.43
N SER A 591 -2.50 -1.46 3.22
CA SER A 591 -1.88 -1.89 1.97
C SER A 591 -1.97 -0.78 0.91
N PRO A 592 -1.17 -0.87 -0.18
CA PRO A 592 -1.34 0.02 -1.33
C PRO A 592 -2.75 -0.08 -1.92
N VAL A 593 -3.28 1.06 -2.36
CA VAL A 593 -4.62 1.16 -2.96
C VAL A 593 -4.50 1.39 -4.46
N PHE A 594 -4.77 0.34 -5.25
CA PHE A 594 -4.72 0.36 -6.72
C PHE A 594 -6.08 0.56 -7.39
N ALA A 595 -7.17 0.52 -6.63
CA ALA A 595 -8.53 0.72 -7.12
C ALA A 595 -9.37 1.42 -6.05
N VAL A 596 -10.19 2.35 -6.50
CA VAL A 596 -11.15 3.09 -5.68
C VAL A 596 -12.48 3.06 -6.43
N GLN A 597 -13.56 2.85 -5.68
CA GLN A 597 -14.92 2.99 -6.18
C GLN A 597 -15.70 3.76 -5.12
N ALA A 598 -16.02 5.02 -5.41
CA ALA A 598 -16.92 5.80 -4.61
C ALA A 598 -18.38 5.64 -5.08
N GLY A 599 -19.32 5.78 -4.14
CA GLY A 599 -20.75 5.70 -4.40
C GLY A 599 -21.57 5.45 -3.14
N ASP A 600 -22.88 5.67 -3.25
CA ASP A 600 -23.83 5.34 -2.19
C ASP A 600 -24.22 3.86 -2.29
N PHE A 601 -23.84 3.08 -1.27
CA PHE A 601 -24.15 1.65 -1.19
C PHE A 601 -25.09 1.38 -0.01
N ASN A 602 -26.15 0.58 -0.24
CA ASN A 602 -27.17 0.24 0.76
C ASN A 602 -27.23 -1.25 1.05
#